data_AF-A0A920EM51-F1
#
_entry.id   AF-A0A920EM51-F1
#
_cell.length_a   1.000
_cell.length_b   1.000
_cell.length_c   1.000
_cell.angle_alpha   90.00
_cell.angle_beta   90.00
_cell.angle_gamma   90.00
#
_symmetry.space_group_name_H-M   'P 1'
#
loop_
_entity.id
_entity.type
_entity.pdbx_description
1 polymer ?
#
loop_
_entity_poly.entity_id
_entity_poly.type
_entity_poly.pdbx_seq_one_letter_code
_entity_poly.pdbx_strand_id
1 'polypeptide(L)'
;MRNKTLNEYLEQLKIYVQQSNYIDSIDLLNHAISQYPEENKLKLNLGNIYKLLERNDDAVKIFSMLKNSELADLANNNLSLIYLEQGDLDKSIEYAKKALSLNQNYSDAKFNLALAFFEKKNYRDSLVQLDQLSETDDYKARAFELKIRIQQIICDWSSFETTKSILYSNQLIVHPFLHISHIDNEEKNYLNAMEWSGNTLGENKIVHIKTERTQIKLGFLCGEIRNHPTFHLIKNLFKELNNELFSITMFSYNHEEHEKDYIKDYIKFIDLTKMNRKDANNCIKTFDIDILIDLTTIISHNRQNILDKNCAKVIIAYLAFPGKNR
;
A
#
# COMPACT_ATOMS: atom_id res chain seq x y z
N MET A 1 16.78 35.40 -25.39
CA MET A 1 15.73 34.36 -25.31
C MET A 1 14.61 34.92 -24.48
N ARG A 2 13.34 34.74 -24.88
CA ARG A 2 12.19 35.22 -24.08
C ARG A 2 12.10 34.37 -22.80
N ASN A 3 11.98 35.02 -21.64
CA ASN A 3 11.70 34.30 -20.40
C ASN A 3 10.33 33.62 -20.51
N LYS A 4 10.26 32.34 -20.16
CA LYS A 4 8.99 31.61 -20.10
C LYS A 4 8.05 32.30 -19.11
N THR A 5 6.79 32.41 -19.49
CA THR A 5 5.69 32.86 -18.66
C THR A 5 5.32 31.79 -17.62
N LEU A 6 4.63 32.18 -16.55
CA LEU A 6 4.14 31.23 -15.54
C LEU A 6 3.29 30.12 -16.14
N ASN A 7 2.38 30.44 -17.08
CA ASN A 7 1.54 29.44 -17.73
C ASN A 7 2.36 28.44 -18.57
N GLU A 8 3.41 28.90 -19.25
CA GLU A 8 4.31 27.99 -19.98
C GLU A 8 5.04 27.02 -19.04
N TYR A 9 5.43 27.46 -17.84
CA TYR A 9 5.98 26.57 -16.82
C TYR A 9 4.95 25.54 -16.34
N LEU A 10 3.72 25.97 -16.06
CA LEU A 10 2.66 25.09 -15.54
C LEU A 10 2.20 24.03 -16.57
N GLU A 11 2.07 24.42 -17.84
CA GLU A 11 1.74 23.47 -18.91
C GLU A 11 2.85 22.45 -19.13
N GLN A 12 4.11 22.89 -19.13
CA GLN A 12 5.25 21.97 -19.26
C GLN A 12 5.35 21.04 -18.04
N LEU A 13 5.11 21.56 -16.82
CA LEU A 13 5.08 20.74 -15.61
C LEU A 13 4.02 19.65 -15.72
N LYS A 14 2.81 19.98 -16.18
CA LYS A 14 1.73 19.00 -16.36
C LYS A 14 2.15 17.85 -17.28
N ILE A 15 2.86 18.15 -18.38
CA ILE A 15 3.39 17.13 -19.29
C ILE A 15 4.42 16.23 -18.57
N TYR A 16 5.36 16.82 -17.84
CA TYR A 16 6.37 16.05 -17.11
C TYR A 16 5.77 15.15 -16.03
N VAL A 17 4.79 15.64 -15.28
CA VAL A 17 4.07 14.83 -14.28
C VAL A 17 3.31 13.69 -14.95
N GLN A 18 2.62 13.93 -16.06
CA GLN A 18 1.93 12.88 -16.82
C GLN A 18 2.88 11.80 -17.33
N GLN A 19 4.12 12.17 -17.66
CA GLN A 19 5.18 11.25 -18.08
C GLN A 19 5.93 10.61 -16.90
N SER A 20 5.53 10.89 -15.65
CA SER A 20 6.26 10.50 -14.42
C SER A 20 7.73 10.96 -14.40
N ASN A 21 8.05 12.01 -15.15
CA ASN A 21 9.39 12.59 -15.21
C ASN A 21 9.58 13.59 -14.07
N TYR A 22 9.74 13.04 -12.86
CA TYR A 22 9.77 13.82 -11.63
C TYR A 22 11.07 14.60 -11.41
N ILE A 23 12.19 14.13 -11.97
CA ILE A 23 13.48 14.83 -11.86
C ILE A 23 13.44 16.12 -12.68
N ASP A 24 13.04 16.03 -13.95
CA ASP A 24 12.92 17.22 -14.80
C ASP A 24 11.81 18.17 -14.29
N SER A 25 10.76 17.62 -13.64
CA SER A 25 9.75 18.42 -12.93
C SER A 25 10.35 19.29 -11.82
N ILE A 26 11.31 18.75 -11.04
CA ILE A 26 11.98 19.48 -9.95
C ILE A 26 12.83 20.61 -10.53
N ASP A 27 13.63 20.33 -11.56
CA ASP A 27 14.50 21.34 -12.18
C ASP A 27 13.68 22.47 -12.80
N LEU A 28 12.59 22.12 -13.49
CA LEU A 28 11.64 23.08 -14.04
C LEU A 28 11.01 23.96 -12.95
N LEU A 29 10.57 23.36 -11.85
CA LEU A 29 9.95 24.07 -10.73
C LEU A 29 10.95 24.99 -10.00
N ASN A 30 12.17 24.53 -9.76
CA ASN A 30 13.22 25.36 -9.16
C ASN A 30 13.52 26.60 -10.02
N HIS A 31 13.59 26.41 -11.34
CA HIS A 31 13.77 27.53 -12.26
C HIS A 31 12.54 28.46 -12.26
N ALA A 32 11.33 27.92 -12.28
CA ALA A 32 10.10 28.71 -12.22
C ALA A 32 9.99 29.53 -10.93
N ILE A 33 10.32 28.93 -9.77
CA ILE A 33 10.34 29.60 -8.46
C ILE A 33 11.36 30.73 -8.44
N SER A 34 12.51 30.58 -9.12
CA SER A 34 13.51 31.65 -9.19
C SER A 34 13.02 32.86 -9.99
N GLN A 35 12.12 32.66 -10.96
CA GLN A 35 11.52 33.72 -11.77
C GLN A 35 10.25 34.31 -11.12
N TYR A 36 9.51 33.48 -10.37
CA TYR A 36 8.23 33.81 -9.75
C TYR A 36 8.22 33.43 -8.25
N PRO A 37 9.04 34.08 -7.40
CA PRO A 37 9.26 33.65 -6.02
C PRO A 37 8.02 33.78 -5.11
N GLU A 38 7.09 34.67 -5.46
CA GLU A 38 5.83 34.90 -4.73
C GLU A 38 4.71 33.93 -5.14
N GLU A 39 4.88 33.14 -6.21
CA GLU A 39 3.86 32.19 -6.66
C GLU A 39 3.93 30.89 -5.83
N ASN A 40 3.14 30.84 -4.76
CA ASN A 40 3.13 29.72 -3.82
C ASN A 40 2.66 28.41 -4.44
N LYS A 41 1.87 28.43 -5.53
CA LYS A 41 1.46 27.20 -6.22
C LYS A 41 2.66 26.44 -6.78
N LEU A 42 3.72 27.12 -7.22
CA LEU A 42 4.94 26.47 -7.68
C LEU A 42 5.63 25.72 -6.54
N LYS A 43 5.72 26.34 -5.35
CA LYS A 43 6.25 25.69 -4.15
C LYS A 43 5.37 24.50 -3.74
N LEU A 44 4.04 24.65 -3.76
CA LEU A 44 3.13 23.56 -3.41
C LEU A 44 3.33 22.36 -4.34
N ASN A 45 3.42 22.60 -5.66
CA ASN A 45 3.70 21.56 -6.64
C ASN A 45 5.07 20.90 -6.39
N LEU A 46 6.11 21.67 -6.04
CA LEU A 46 7.42 21.12 -5.73
C LEU A 46 7.38 20.19 -4.51
N GLY A 47 6.66 20.59 -3.45
CA GLY A 47 6.44 19.74 -2.29
C GLY A 47 5.71 18.44 -2.64
N ASN A 48 4.69 18.52 -3.50
CA ASN A 48 3.95 17.34 -3.99
C ASN A 48 4.86 16.40 -4.80
N ILE A 49 5.74 16.93 -5.65
CA ILE A 49 6.71 16.10 -6.40
C ILE A 49 7.71 15.42 -5.44
N TYR A 50 8.22 16.13 -4.44
CA TYR A 50 9.08 15.50 -3.43
C TYR A 50 8.35 14.39 -2.68
N LYS A 51 7.05 14.57 -2.37
CA LYS A 51 6.22 13.53 -1.75
C LYS A 51 6.07 12.30 -2.65
N LEU A 52 5.84 12.50 -3.95
CA LEU A 52 5.75 11.40 -4.93
C LEU A 52 7.05 10.61 -5.07
N LEU A 53 8.19 11.27 -4.84
CA LEU A 53 9.51 10.65 -4.80
C LEU A 53 9.90 10.08 -3.42
N GLU A 54 8.97 10.08 -2.46
CA GLU A 54 9.21 9.66 -1.07
C GLU A 54 10.33 10.46 -0.37
N ARG A 55 10.71 11.62 -0.91
CA ARG A 55 11.66 12.57 -0.32
C ARG A 55 10.97 13.43 0.74
N ASN A 56 10.52 12.76 1.81
CA ASN A 56 9.67 13.36 2.84
C ASN A 56 10.32 14.57 3.52
N ASP A 57 11.63 14.54 3.79
CA ASP A 57 12.33 15.66 4.43
C ASP A 57 12.32 16.94 3.57
N ASP A 58 12.45 16.78 2.26
CA ASP A 58 12.41 17.92 1.32
C ASP A 58 10.98 18.43 1.16
N ALA A 59 10.00 17.53 1.08
CA ALA A 59 8.59 17.90 1.06
C ALA A 59 8.18 18.69 2.33
N VAL A 60 8.60 18.24 3.52
CA VAL A 60 8.33 18.93 4.79
C VAL A 60 8.90 20.34 4.81
N LYS A 61 10.14 20.53 4.33
CA LYS A 61 10.76 21.87 4.24
C LYS A 61 9.92 22.81 3.38
N ILE A 62 9.50 22.34 2.19
CA ILE A 62 8.71 23.14 1.26
C ILE A 62 7.33 23.46 1.84
N PHE A 63 6.59 22.48 2.35
CA PHE A 63 5.26 22.73 2.91
C PHE A 63 5.30 23.60 4.17
N SER A 64 6.37 23.50 4.98
CA SER A 64 6.57 24.35 6.15
C SER A 64 6.69 25.84 5.81
N MET A 65 7.18 26.18 4.60
CA MET A 65 7.22 27.57 4.11
C MET A 65 5.84 28.10 3.73
N LEU A 66 4.90 27.20 3.40
CA LEU A 66 3.55 27.53 2.93
C LEU A 66 2.49 27.50 4.04
N LYS A 67 2.84 27.06 5.25
CA LYS A 67 1.88 26.84 6.35
C LYS A 67 1.10 28.08 6.81
N ASN A 68 1.52 29.27 6.39
CA ASN A 68 0.89 30.57 6.68
C ASN A 68 0.49 31.34 5.40
N SER A 69 0.54 30.73 4.22
CA SER A 69 0.14 31.36 2.97
C SER A 69 -1.35 31.16 2.68
N GLU A 70 -1.83 31.69 1.54
CA GLU A 70 -3.17 31.42 1.00
C GLU A 70 -3.41 29.94 0.64
N LEU A 71 -2.36 29.12 0.62
CA LEU A 71 -2.41 27.66 0.41
C LEU A 71 -2.14 26.89 1.71
N ALA A 72 -2.27 27.54 2.85
CA ALA A 72 -1.95 26.95 4.14
C ALA A 72 -2.82 25.72 4.46
N ASP A 73 -4.08 25.67 4.05
CA ASP A 73 -4.92 24.48 4.25
C ASP A 73 -4.35 23.25 3.51
N LEU A 74 -3.98 23.40 2.24
CA LEU A 74 -3.33 22.37 1.43
C LEU A 74 -1.98 21.96 2.02
N ALA A 75 -1.14 22.94 2.39
CA ALA A 75 0.19 22.67 2.95
C ALA A 75 0.12 21.96 4.31
N ASN A 76 -0.78 22.37 5.20
CA ASN A 76 -0.98 21.71 6.49
C ASN A 76 -1.56 20.30 6.29
N ASN A 77 -2.47 20.07 5.33
CA ASN A 77 -2.96 18.72 5.02
C ASN A 77 -1.82 17.80 4.51
N ASN A 78 -0.97 18.30 3.62
CA ASN A 78 0.18 17.52 3.13
C ASN A 78 1.20 17.21 4.23
N LEU A 79 1.46 18.14 5.16
CA LEU A 79 2.27 17.87 6.34
C LEU A 79 1.62 16.79 7.23
N SER A 80 0.30 16.86 7.43
CA SER A 80 -0.44 15.86 8.18
C SER A 80 -0.28 14.45 7.60
N LEU A 81 -0.40 14.31 6.27
CA LEU A 81 -0.19 13.05 5.57
C LEU A 81 1.23 12.52 5.74
N ILE A 82 2.26 13.37 5.61
CA ILE A 82 3.65 12.94 5.79
C ILE A 82 3.88 12.41 7.20
N TYR A 83 3.42 13.13 8.22
CA TYR A 83 3.57 12.70 9.60
C TYR A 83 2.74 11.46 9.93
N LEU A 84 1.57 11.29 9.30
CA LEU A 84 0.76 10.06 9.39
C LEU A 84 1.56 8.85 8.91
N GLU A 85 2.15 8.94 7.71
CA GLU A 85 2.96 7.86 7.12
C GLU A 85 4.25 7.57 7.92
N GLN A 86 4.83 8.59 8.55
CA GLN A 86 5.98 8.43 9.46
C GLN A 86 5.60 7.86 10.82
N GLY A 87 4.31 7.73 11.13
CA GLY A 87 3.82 7.30 12.44
C GLY A 87 3.89 8.36 13.55
N ASP A 88 4.24 9.62 13.24
CA ASP A 88 4.15 10.74 14.17
C ASP A 88 2.70 11.26 14.22
N LEU A 89 1.86 10.47 14.88
CA LEU A 89 0.41 10.67 14.90
C LEU A 89 0.01 11.98 15.57
N ASP A 90 0.80 12.47 16.53
CA ASP A 90 0.53 13.74 17.21
C ASP A 90 0.71 14.93 16.28
N LYS A 91 1.82 14.99 15.53
CA LYS A 91 1.99 16.03 14.51
C LYS A 91 0.96 15.89 13.39
N SER A 92 0.65 14.66 12.98
CA SER A 92 -0.39 14.44 11.96
C SER A 92 -1.72 15.07 12.37
N ILE A 93 -2.18 14.81 13.60
CA ILE A 93 -3.41 15.39 14.18
C ILE A 93 -3.31 16.92 14.25
N GLU A 94 -2.19 17.47 14.73
CA GLU A 94 -1.98 18.91 14.84
C GLU A 94 -2.15 19.60 13.47
N TYR A 95 -1.47 19.09 12.45
CA TYR A 95 -1.49 19.68 11.11
C TYR A 95 -2.83 19.48 10.40
N ALA A 96 -3.51 18.33 10.56
CA ALA A 96 -4.86 18.17 10.01
C ALA A 96 -5.85 19.14 10.65
N LYS A 97 -5.78 19.34 11.98
CA LYS A 97 -6.63 20.33 12.67
C LYS A 97 -6.35 21.76 12.18
N LYS A 98 -5.09 22.11 11.92
CA LYS A 98 -4.74 23.40 11.31
C LYS A 98 -5.35 23.55 9.92
N ALA A 99 -5.26 22.53 9.06
CA ALA A 99 -5.90 22.56 7.76
C ALA A 99 -7.43 22.76 7.86
N LEU A 100 -8.09 22.02 8.76
CA LEU A 100 -9.54 22.13 8.99
C LEU A 100 -9.96 23.47 9.62
N SER A 101 -9.08 24.11 10.41
CA SER A 101 -9.35 25.44 10.95
C SER A 101 -9.40 26.53 9.86
N LEU A 102 -8.69 26.31 8.75
CA LEU A 102 -8.64 27.19 7.59
C LEU A 102 -9.73 26.83 6.57
N ASN A 103 -10.00 25.54 6.39
CA ASN A 103 -11.00 25.01 5.49
C ASN A 103 -11.75 23.84 6.13
N GLN A 104 -12.91 24.14 6.74
CA GLN A 104 -13.72 23.15 7.48
C GLN A 104 -14.31 22.06 6.60
N ASN A 105 -14.38 22.28 5.28
CA ASN A 105 -14.94 21.33 4.32
C ASN A 105 -13.86 20.51 3.60
N TYR A 106 -12.61 20.56 4.07
CA TYR A 106 -11.53 19.83 3.42
C TYR A 106 -11.57 18.32 3.74
N SER A 107 -12.18 17.56 2.83
CA SER A 107 -12.41 16.12 2.97
C SER A 107 -11.13 15.31 3.20
N ASP A 108 -10.04 15.62 2.49
CA ASP A 108 -8.73 14.97 2.68
C ASP A 108 -8.22 15.15 4.11
N ALA A 109 -8.32 16.36 4.66
CA ALA A 109 -7.86 16.66 6.01
C ALA A 109 -8.73 15.98 7.08
N LYS A 110 -10.06 15.88 6.87
CA LYS A 110 -10.95 15.09 7.75
C LYS A 110 -10.57 13.61 7.73
N PHE A 111 -10.34 13.05 6.55
CA PHE A 111 -9.97 11.65 6.40
C PHE A 111 -8.59 11.34 7.00
N ASN A 112 -7.59 12.20 6.76
CA ASN A 112 -6.27 12.07 7.37
C ASN A 112 -6.33 12.19 8.90
N LEU A 113 -7.15 13.11 9.44
CA LEU A 113 -7.38 13.22 10.88
C LEU A 113 -8.05 11.96 11.45
N ALA A 114 -9.03 11.39 10.74
CA ALA A 114 -9.66 10.13 11.12
C ALA A 114 -8.65 8.99 11.17
N LEU A 115 -7.81 8.84 10.14
CA LEU A 115 -6.73 7.84 10.12
C LEU A 115 -5.76 8.02 11.27
N ALA A 116 -5.32 9.25 11.56
CA ALA A 116 -4.42 9.51 12.68
C ALA A 116 -5.06 9.13 14.03
N PHE A 117 -6.33 9.45 14.24
CA PHE A 117 -7.06 9.01 15.43
C PHE A 117 -7.23 7.49 15.49
N PHE A 118 -7.52 6.84 14.37
CA PHE A 118 -7.62 5.39 14.26
C PHE A 118 -6.32 4.69 14.68
N GLU A 119 -5.18 5.14 14.16
CA GLU A 119 -3.86 4.58 14.49
C GLU A 119 -3.49 4.85 15.96
N LYS A 120 -3.94 5.98 16.53
CA LYS A 120 -3.85 6.25 17.99
C LYS A 120 -4.83 5.43 18.83
N LYS A 121 -5.67 4.59 18.21
CA LYS A 121 -6.76 3.82 18.85
C LYS A 121 -7.83 4.72 19.50
N ASN A 122 -7.89 5.99 19.11
CA ASN A 122 -8.94 6.91 19.52
C ASN A 122 -10.13 6.80 18.55
N TYR A 123 -10.82 5.68 18.63
CA TYR A 123 -11.89 5.30 17.71
C TYR A 123 -13.08 6.27 17.71
N ARG A 124 -13.40 6.85 18.88
CA ARG A 124 -14.51 7.79 19.01
C ARG A 124 -14.28 9.06 18.19
N ASP A 125 -13.11 9.69 18.36
CA ASP A 125 -12.79 10.91 17.61
C ASP A 125 -12.61 10.63 16.12
N SER A 126 -12.11 9.43 15.76
CA SER A 126 -12.06 8.99 14.36
C SER A 126 -13.46 8.92 13.74
N LEU A 127 -14.43 8.30 14.40
CA LEU A 127 -15.81 8.22 13.91
C LEU A 127 -16.44 9.60 13.72
N VAL A 128 -16.20 10.54 14.66
CA VAL A 128 -16.69 11.92 14.55
C VAL A 128 -16.19 12.62 13.29
N GLN A 129 -14.94 12.38 12.86
CA GLN A 129 -14.43 12.95 11.62
C GLN A 129 -15.02 12.26 10.38
N LEU A 130 -15.18 10.93 10.43
CA LEU A 130 -15.77 10.15 9.34
C LEU A 130 -17.23 10.52 9.09
N ASP A 131 -17.99 10.82 10.14
CA ASP A 131 -19.40 11.24 10.03
C ASP A 131 -19.57 12.63 9.41
N GLN A 132 -18.49 13.41 9.29
CA GLN A 132 -18.48 14.72 8.63
C GLN A 132 -18.11 14.66 7.14
N LEU A 133 -17.81 13.48 6.61
CA LEU A 133 -17.53 13.27 5.18
C LEU A 133 -18.84 13.05 4.42
N SER A 134 -18.97 13.71 3.28
CA SER A 134 -20.11 13.57 2.39
C SER A 134 -20.04 12.25 1.62
N GLU A 135 -21.20 11.69 1.27
CA GLU A 135 -21.29 10.55 0.37
C GLU A 135 -20.82 10.84 -1.07
N THR A 136 -20.56 12.11 -1.41
CA THR A 136 -20.04 12.55 -2.72
C THR A 136 -18.53 12.78 -2.72
N ASP A 137 -17.86 12.66 -1.57
CA ASP A 137 -16.41 12.88 -1.48
C ASP A 137 -15.64 11.72 -2.13
N ASP A 138 -14.51 12.03 -2.78
CA ASP A 138 -13.60 11.03 -3.39
C ASP A 138 -13.11 9.95 -2.39
N TYR A 139 -13.21 10.25 -1.09
CA TYR A 139 -12.82 9.36 0.01
C TYR A 139 -13.93 8.41 0.48
N LYS A 140 -15.15 8.46 -0.10
CA LYS A 140 -16.33 7.69 0.34
C LYS A 140 -15.98 6.25 0.71
N ALA A 141 -15.43 5.49 -0.24
CA ALA A 141 -15.12 4.07 -0.06
C ALA A 141 -14.22 3.82 1.16
N ARG A 142 -13.12 4.59 1.25
CA ARG A 142 -12.11 4.44 2.29
C ARG A 142 -12.64 4.88 3.65
N ALA A 143 -13.49 5.92 3.69
CA ALA A 143 -14.13 6.40 4.89
C ALA A 143 -15.12 5.38 5.48
N PHE A 144 -16.00 4.81 4.63
CA PHE A 144 -16.92 3.77 5.06
C PHE A 144 -16.19 2.47 5.45
N GLU A 145 -15.13 2.09 4.72
CA GLU A 145 -14.28 0.96 5.09
C GLU A 145 -13.65 1.15 6.49
N LEU A 146 -13.08 2.33 6.75
CA LEU A 146 -12.52 2.66 8.06
C LEU A 146 -13.58 2.67 9.16
N LYS A 147 -14.76 3.21 8.89
CA LYS A 147 -15.90 3.23 9.83
C LYS A 147 -16.33 1.81 10.21
N ILE A 148 -16.49 0.92 9.23
CA ILE A 148 -16.82 -0.48 9.47
C ILE A 148 -15.73 -1.17 10.30
N ARG A 149 -14.46 -0.95 9.94
CA ARG A 149 -13.32 -1.51 10.69
C ARG A 149 -13.36 -1.07 12.16
N ILE A 150 -13.63 0.20 12.42
CA ILE A 150 -13.77 0.72 13.79
C ILE A 150 -14.93 0.05 14.51
N GLN A 151 -16.11 0.00 13.90
CA GLN A 151 -17.31 -0.64 14.45
C GLN A 151 -17.05 -2.10 14.84
N GLN A 152 -16.34 -2.87 14.00
CA GLN A 152 -15.93 -4.24 14.31
C GLN A 152 -14.99 -4.30 15.52
N ILE A 153 -13.97 -3.42 15.58
CA ILE A 153 -12.98 -3.38 16.67
C ILE A 153 -13.64 -3.08 18.02
N ILE A 154 -14.57 -2.11 18.07
CA ILE A 154 -15.23 -1.70 19.31
C ILE A 154 -16.54 -2.45 19.58
N CYS A 155 -16.89 -3.40 18.70
CA CYS A 155 -18.15 -4.15 18.71
C CYS A 155 -19.40 -3.25 18.75
N ASP A 156 -19.37 -2.11 18.04
CA ASP A 156 -20.55 -1.27 17.85
C ASP A 156 -21.31 -1.68 16.59
N TRP A 157 -22.42 -2.39 16.78
CA TRP A 157 -23.26 -2.87 15.69
C TRP A 157 -24.46 -1.96 15.39
N SER A 158 -24.62 -0.85 16.12
CA SER A 158 -25.81 0.01 16.03
C SER A 158 -26.07 0.57 14.62
N SER A 159 -24.99 0.87 13.89
CA SER A 159 -25.02 1.41 12.52
C SER A 159 -24.24 0.57 11.51
N PHE A 160 -23.79 -0.62 11.91
CA PHE A 160 -22.92 -1.47 11.09
C PHE A 160 -23.60 -1.90 9.78
N GLU A 161 -24.83 -2.43 9.84
CA GLU A 161 -25.55 -2.88 8.64
C GLU A 161 -25.87 -1.73 7.68
N THR A 162 -26.21 -0.55 8.20
CA THR A 162 -26.42 0.66 7.38
C THR A 162 -25.12 1.07 6.70
N THR A 163 -24.02 1.13 7.45
CA THR A 163 -22.68 1.51 6.94
C THR A 163 -22.22 0.53 5.86
N LYS A 164 -22.40 -0.77 6.10
CA LYS A 164 -22.11 -1.86 5.16
C LYS A 164 -22.96 -1.77 3.90
N SER A 165 -24.26 -1.55 4.03
CA SER A 165 -25.16 -1.37 2.88
C SER A 165 -24.73 -0.21 1.98
N ILE A 166 -24.32 0.92 2.57
CA ILE A 166 -23.81 2.08 1.81
C ILE A 166 -22.49 1.77 1.11
N LEU A 167 -21.56 1.06 1.77
CA LEU A 167 -20.30 0.66 1.14
C LEU A 167 -20.54 -0.20 -0.11
N TYR A 168 -21.43 -1.19 -0.02
CA TYR A 168 -21.66 -2.15 -1.10
C TYR A 168 -22.67 -1.71 -2.16
N SER A 169 -23.56 -0.76 -1.87
CA SER A 169 -24.51 -0.22 -2.88
C SER A 169 -23.81 0.51 -4.03
N ASN A 170 -22.58 0.97 -3.80
CA ASN A 170 -21.80 1.72 -4.78
C ASN A 170 -20.82 0.84 -5.59
N GLN A 171 -20.90 -0.50 -5.50
CA GLN A 171 -20.00 -1.44 -6.19
C GLN A 171 -18.49 -1.13 -5.98
N LEU A 172 -18.15 -0.66 -4.78
CA LEU A 172 -16.77 -0.29 -4.46
C LEU A 172 -15.92 -1.53 -4.21
N ILE A 173 -14.70 -1.53 -4.75
CA ILE A 173 -13.68 -2.53 -4.42
C ILE A 173 -13.21 -2.28 -2.99
N VAL A 174 -13.35 -3.28 -2.13
CA VAL A 174 -12.95 -3.23 -0.72
C VAL A 174 -11.72 -4.11 -0.50
N HIS A 175 -10.91 -3.80 0.51
CA HIS A 175 -9.81 -4.69 0.89
C HIS A 175 -10.30 -6.14 1.12
N PRO A 176 -9.70 -7.17 0.47
CA PRO A 176 -10.24 -8.54 0.46
C PRO A 176 -10.44 -9.16 1.84
N PHE A 177 -9.53 -8.87 2.78
CA PHE A 177 -9.65 -9.36 4.16
C PHE A 177 -10.87 -8.80 4.89
N LEU A 178 -11.26 -7.56 4.60
CA LEU A 178 -12.49 -6.98 5.17
C LEU A 178 -13.70 -7.53 4.44
N HIS A 179 -13.61 -7.67 3.10
CA HIS A 179 -14.71 -8.16 2.29
C HIS A 179 -15.20 -9.55 2.73
N ILE A 180 -14.29 -10.50 2.99
CA ILE A 180 -14.64 -11.84 3.50
C ILE A 180 -15.30 -11.81 4.89
N SER A 181 -15.05 -10.78 5.70
CA SER A 181 -15.69 -10.61 7.01
C SER A 181 -17.09 -10.00 6.91
N HIS A 182 -17.43 -9.39 5.77
CA HIS A 182 -18.71 -8.71 5.54
C HIS A 182 -19.66 -9.56 4.70
N ILE A 183 -19.15 -10.33 3.74
CA ILE A 183 -19.95 -11.00 2.71
C ILE A 183 -19.73 -12.52 2.78
N ASP A 184 -20.79 -13.23 3.14
CA ASP A 184 -20.85 -14.69 3.11
C ASP A 184 -21.22 -15.20 1.70
N ASN A 185 -20.34 -14.94 0.73
CA ASN A 185 -20.48 -15.42 -0.64
C ASN A 185 -19.11 -15.52 -1.33
N GLU A 186 -18.67 -16.74 -1.64
CA GLU A 186 -17.34 -17.01 -2.19
C GLU A 186 -17.12 -16.35 -3.56
N GLU A 187 -18.11 -16.38 -4.45
CA GLU A 187 -18.00 -15.80 -5.79
C GLU A 187 -17.77 -14.27 -5.72
N LYS A 188 -18.53 -13.57 -4.89
CA LYS A 188 -18.34 -12.14 -4.66
C LYS A 188 -16.99 -11.83 -4.01
N ASN A 189 -16.57 -12.64 -3.03
CA ASN A 189 -15.26 -12.50 -2.39
C ASN A 189 -14.12 -12.65 -3.41
N TYR A 190 -14.24 -13.62 -4.32
CA TYR A 190 -13.28 -13.83 -5.40
C TYR A 190 -13.25 -12.66 -6.39
N LEU A 191 -14.41 -12.18 -6.85
CA LEU A 191 -14.49 -11.05 -7.79
C LEU A 191 -13.87 -9.77 -7.18
N ASN A 192 -14.18 -9.48 -5.91
CA ASN A 192 -13.58 -8.35 -5.20
C ASN A 192 -12.06 -8.51 -5.07
N ALA A 193 -11.56 -9.70 -4.72
CA ALA A 193 -10.12 -9.95 -4.62
C ALA A 193 -9.40 -9.80 -5.96
N MET A 194 -9.99 -10.32 -7.04
CA MET A 194 -9.47 -10.19 -8.41
C MET A 194 -9.37 -8.73 -8.84
N GLU A 195 -10.44 -7.97 -8.64
CA GLU A 195 -10.48 -6.55 -9.02
C GLU A 195 -9.51 -5.72 -8.17
N TRP A 196 -9.45 -5.98 -6.85
CA TRP A 196 -8.50 -5.34 -5.94
C TRP A 196 -7.04 -5.60 -6.30
N SER A 197 -6.73 -6.81 -6.77
CA SER A 197 -5.38 -7.18 -7.22
C SER A 197 -5.01 -6.57 -8.59
N GLY A 198 -5.97 -5.98 -9.30
CA GLY A 198 -5.76 -5.37 -10.62
C GLY A 198 -5.61 -6.37 -11.77
N ASN A 199 -6.19 -7.58 -11.67
CA ASN A 199 -6.19 -8.62 -12.71
C ASN A 199 -4.79 -8.94 -13.30
N THR A 200 -3.74 -8.97 -12.48
CA THR A 200 -2.37 -9.14 -12.99
C THR A 200 -2.00 -10.56 -13.43
N LEU A 201 -2.82 -11.56 -13.11
CA LEU A 201 -2.59 -12.96 -13.47
C LEU A 201 -3.57 -13.34 -14.58
N GLY A 202 -3.05 -13.55 -15.80
CA GLY A 202 -3.85 -14.03 -16.93
C GLY A 202 -4.31 -15.49 -16.76
N GLU A 203 -5.09 -16.00 -17.72
CA GLU A 203 -5.67 -17.36 -17.70
C GLU A 203 -4.66 -18.45 -17.28
N ASN A 204 -5.11 -19.34 -16.39
CA ASN A 204 -4.39 -20.53 -15.96
C ASN A 204 -4.07 -21.43 -17.16
N LYS A 205 -2.81 -21.51 -17.57
CA LYS A 205 -2.36 -22.56 -18.48
C LYS A 205 -1.99 -23.81 -17.67
N ILE A 206 -2.51 -24.95 -18.08
CA ILE A 206 -2.04 -26.25 -17.60
C ILE A 206 -0.57 -26.39 -18.01
N VAL A 207 0.34 -26.30 -17.06
CA VAL A 207 1.77 -26.53 -17.29
C VAL A 207 2.06 -28.00 -17.03
N HIS A 208 2.43 -28.73 -18.08
CA HIS A 208 2.97 -30.08 -17.91
C HIS A 208 4.40 -29.99 -17.37
N ILE A 209 4.55 -30.28 -16.08
CA ILE A 209 5.87 -30.43 -15.45
C ILE A 209 6.47 -31.75 -15.96
N LYS A 210 7.29 -31.68 -17.01
CA LYS A 210 8.27 -32.73 -17.29
C LYS A 210 9.57 -32.34 -16.60
N THR A 211 9.86 -32.96 -15.46
CA THR A 211 11.15 -32.77 -14.79
C THR A 211 11.95 -34.06 -14.89
N GLU A 212 13.02 -34.04 -15.69
CA GLU A 212 14.09 -35.05 -15.68
C GLU A 212 14.97 -34.96 -14.40
N ARG A 213 14.53 -34.18 -13.41
CA ARG A 213 15.26 -33.85 -12.19
C ARG A 213 14.87 -34.80 -11.08
N THR A 214 15.84 -35.13 -10.22
CA THR A 214 15.66 -36.00 -9.06
C THR A 214 14.89 -35.33 -7.92
N GLN A 215 14.91 -33.99 -7.83
CA GLN A 215 14.21 -33.22 -6.80
C GLN A 215 13.26 -32.19 -7.41
N ILE A 216 12.13 -31.96 -6.73
CA ILE A 216 11.18 -30.88 -7.00
C ILE A 216 11.70 -29.60 -6.35
N LYS A 217 11.82 -28.52 -7.13
CA LYS A 217 12.18 -27.20 -6.58
C LYS A 217 10.95 -26.52 -6.00
N LEU A 218 10.89 -26.46 -4.67
CA LEU A 218 9.81 -25.87 -3.90
C LEU A 218 10.22 -24.47 -3.41
N GLY A 219 9.53 -23.44 -3.91
CA GLY A 219 9.71 -22.06 -3.48
C GLY A 219 8.65 -21.64 -2.46
N PHE A 220 8.99 -20.76 -1.54
CA PHE A 220 8.05 -20.05 -0.67
C PHE A 220 8.24 -18.54 -0.84
N LEU A 221 7.17 -17.78 -1.05
CA LEU A 221 7.20 -16.31 -1.03
C LEU A 221 6.51 -15.80 0.24
N CYS A 222 7.22 -15.12 1.14
CA CYS A 222 6.66 -14.74 2.44
C CYS A 222 7.25 -13.42 2.99
N GLY A 223 6.38 -12.52 3.44
CA GLY A 223 6.75 -11.26 4.12
C GLY A 223 6.74 -11.33 5.64
N GLU A 224 6.51 -12.52 6.19
CA GLU A 224 6.11 -12.67 7.58
C GLU A 224 7.09 -13.51 8.40
N ILE A 225 8.36 -13.62 7.97
CA ILE A 225 9.41 -14.34 8.71
C ILE A 225 9.90 -13.47 9.88
N ARG A 226 9.02 -13.24 10.83
CA ARG A 226 9.13 -12.38 12.02
C ARG A 226 8.19 -12.93 13.08
N ASN A 227 8.08 -12.28 14.23
CA ASN A 227 7.01 -12.56 15.20
C ASN A 227 5.61 -12.30 14.60
N HIS A 228 5.08 -13.28 13.87
CA HIS A 228 3.84 -13.20 13.09
C HIS A 228 3.14 -14.58 13.05
N PRO A 229 1.79 -14.63 13.07
CA PRO A 229 1.03 -15.89 13.06
C PRO A 229 1.44 -16.85 11.94
N THR A 230 1.63 -16.35 10.70
CA THR A 230 2.07 -17.17 9.56
C THR A 230 3.35 -17.94 9.89
N PHE A 231 4.38 -17.26 10.40
CA PHE A 231 5.65 -17.90 10.71
C PHE A 231 5.56 -18.87 11.89
N HIS A 232 4.77 -18.54 12.91
CA HIS A 232 4.52 -19.47 14.03
C HIS A 232 3.94 -20.80 13.56
N LEU A 233 3.11 -20.78 12.52
CA LEU A 233 2.48 -21.97 11.95
C LEU A 233 3.44 -22.78 11.06
N ILE A 234 4.38 -22.14 10.36
CA ILE A 234 5.23 -22.82 9.37
C ILE A 234 6.68 -23.05 9.81
N LYS A 235 7.17 -22.42 10.88
CA LYS A 235 8.62 -22.43 11.21
C LYS A 235 9.22 -23.82 11.41
N ASN A 236 8.42 -24.78 11.88
CA ASN A 236 8.84 -26.17 12.05
C ASN A 236 8.57 -27.05 10.81
N LEU A 237 7.75 -26.60 9.86
CA LEU A 237 7.49 -27.33 8.61
C LEU A 237 8.80 -27.63 7.88
N PHE A 238 9.70 -26.63 7.81
CA PHE A 238 10.95 -26.74 7.06
C PHE A 238 11.92 -27.80 7.61
N LYS A 239 11.78 -28.17 8.89
CA LYS A 239 12.60 -29.21 9.52
C LYS A 239 12.17 -30.62 9.12
N GLU A 240 10.88 -30.76 8.78
CA GLU A 240 10.24 -32.04 8.49
C GLU A 240 10.08 -32.31 6.99
N LEU A 241 10.33 -31.30 6.13
CA LEU A 241 10.25 -31.48 4.69
C LEU A 241 11.39 -32.38 4.19
N ASN A 242 11.03 -33.39 3.39
CA ASN A 242 11.98 -34.35 2.84
C ASN A 242 12.92 -33.66 1.84
N ASN A 243 14.19 -33.51 2.24
CA ASN A 243 15.25 -32.88 1.46
C ASN A 243 15.82 -33.78 0.35
N GLU A 244 15.42 -35.05 0.25
CA GLU A 244 15.70 -35.92 -0.90
C GLU A 244 14.70 -35.66 -2.04
N LEU A 245 13.44 -35.37 -1.70
CA LEU A 245 12.39 -35.07 -2.68
C LEU A 245 12.35 -33.59 -3.07
N PHE A 246 12.68 -32.68 -2.15
CA PHE A 246 12.54 -31.24 -2.35
C PHE A 246 13.85 -30.47 -2.19
N SER A 247 14.09 -29.57 -3.14
CA SER A 247 15.04 -28.47 -2.98
C SER A 247 14.27 -27.21 -2.61
N ILE A 248 14.45 -26.73 -1.38
CA ILE A 248 13.58 -25.70 -0.78
C ILE A 248 14.25 -24.33 -0.81
N THR A 249 13.55 -23.32 -1.33
CA THR A 249 13.99 -21.93 -1.34
C THR A 249 12.94 -21.01 -0.73
N MET A 250 13.32 -20.15 0.21
CA MET A 250 12.50 -19.08 0.77
C MET A 250 12.88 -17.74 0.14
N PHE A 251 11.89 -17.06 -0.42
CA PHE A 251 11.97 -15.70 -0.93
C PHE A 251 11.25 -14.78 0.06
N SER A 252 12.02 -14.05 0.86
CA SER A 252 11.46 -13.16 1.88
C SER A 252 11.62 -11.70 1.51
N TYR A 253 10.56 -10.92 1.68
CA TYR A 253 10.58 -9.47 1.46
C TYR A 253 10.36 -8.63 2.72
N ASN A 254 10.26 -9.28 3.87
CA ASN A 254 10.24 -8.68 5.20
C ASN A 254 10.50 -9.79 6.24
N HIS A 255 11.51 -9.60 7.08
CA HIS A 255 11.94 -10.61 8.05
C HIS A 255 12.79 -10.03 9.18
N GLU A 256 12.83 -10.75 10.30
CA GLU A 256 13.75 -10.53 11.41
C GLU A 256 14.92 -11.52 11.33
N GLU A 257 16.15 -11.06 11.57
CA GLU A 257 17.35 -11.90 11.40
C GLU A 257 17.33 -13.15 12.29
N HIS A 258 16.81 -13.05 13.52
CA HIS A 258 16.74 -14.21 14.42
C HIS A 258 15.78 -15.30 13.92
N GLU A 259 14.68 -14.94 13.26
CA GLU A 259 13.73 -15.91 12.70
C GLU A 259 14.21 -16.51 11.38
N LYS A 260 14.94 -15.72 10.59
CA LYS A 260 15.69 -16.23 9.43
C LYS A 260 16.77 -17.23 9.88
N ASP A 261 17.52 -16.91 10.93
CA ASP A 261 18.55 -17.78 11.50
C ASP A 261 17.96 -19.11 12.01
N TYR A 262 16.71 -19.12 12.46
CA TYR A 262 16.02 -20.33 12.91
C TYR A 262 15.78 -21.36 11.79
N ILE A 263 15.61 -20.91 10.54
CA ILE A 263 15.25 -21.78 9.41
C ILE A 263 16.35 -21.94 8.37
N LYS A 264 17.41 -21.11 8.40
CA LYS A 264 18.44 -21.03 7.34
C LYS A 264 19.17 -22.34 7.05
N ASP A 265 19.28 -23.23 8.04
CA ASP A 265 20.00 -24.51 7.88
C ASP A 265 19.17 -25.54 7.09
N TYR A 266 17.85 -25.33 6.98
CA TYR A 266 16.93 -26.25 6.31
C TYR A 266 16.55 -25.80 4.90
N ILE A 267 16.72 -24.51 4.58
CA ILE A 267 16.24 -23.92 3.34
C ILE A 267 17.25 -22.93 2.78
N LYS A 268 17.28 -22.77 1.45
CA LYS A 268 18.00 -21.66 0.82
C LYS A 268 17.21 -20.38 1.02
N PHE A 269 17.78 -19.38 1.71
CA PHE A 269 17.12 -18.12 1.98
C PHE A 269 17.54 -17.01 1.01
N ILE A 270 16.57 -16.31 0.42
CA ILE A 270 16.76 -15.21 -0.53
C ILE A 270 16.03 -13.97 -0.01
N ASP A 271 16.80 -12.91 0.21
CA ASP A 271 16.29 -11.61 0.67
C ASP A 271 15.91 -10.72 -0.52
N LEU A 272 14.64 -10.35 -0.58
CA LEU A 272 14.01 -9.48 -1.58
C LEU A 272 13.65 -8.10 -1.02
N THR A 273 13.92 -7.81 0.25
CA THR A 273 13.50 -6.57 0.96
C THR A 273 13.88 -5.31 0.18
N LYS A 274 15.10 -5.24 -0.35
CA LYS A 274 15.62 -4.08 -1.09
C LYS A 274 15.32 -4.10 -2.59
N MET A 275 14.73 -5.17 -3.11
CA MET A 275 14.42 -5.29 -4.54
C MET A 275 13.07 -4.65 -4.83
N ASN A 276 12.97 -3.89 -5.92
CA ASN A 276 11.65 -3.47 -6.43
C ASN A 276 10.86 -4.69 -6.96
N ARG A 277 9.59 -4.48 -7.34
CA ARG A 277 8.70 -5.52 -7.87
C ARG A 277 9.33 -6.32 -9.03
N LYS A 278 9.91 -5.63 -10.01
CA LYS A 278 10.45 -6.23 -11.24
C LYS A 278 11.69 -7.06 -10.94
N ASP A 279 12.59 -6.53 -10.13
CA ASP A 279 13.84 -7.21 -9.79
C ASP A 279 13.60 -8.42 -8.89
N ALA A 280 12.67 -8.32 -7.93
CA ALA A 280 12.24 -9.46 -7.13
C ALA A 280 11.64 -10.57 -7.99
N ASN A 281 10.76 -10.23 -8.95
CA ASN A 281 10.18 -11.19 -9.87
C ASN A 281 11.24 -11.88 -10.74
N ASN A 282 12.17 -11.10 -11.31
CA ASN A 282 13.26 -11.63 -12.11
C ASN A 282 14.18 -12.54 -11.29
N CYS A 283 14.47 -12.16 -10.04
CA CYS A 283 15.24 -12.98 -9.11
C CYS A 283 14.59 -14.36 -8.95
N ILE A 284 13.29 -14.44 -8.62
CA ILE A 284 12.56 -15.71 -8.47
C ILE A 284 12.66 -16.55 -9.75
N LYS A 285 12.48 -15.94 -10.93
CA LYS A 285 12.56 -16.63 -12.23
C LYS A 285 13.90 -17.34 -12.46
N THR A 286 15.01 -16.78 -11.97
CA THR A 286 16.34 -17.40 -12.13
C THR A 286 16.49 -18.74 -11.41
N PHE A 287 15.65 -19.04 -10.41
CA PHE A 287 15.71 -20.30 -9.67
C PHE A 287 14.99 -21.44 -10.40
N ASP A 288 14.16 -21.12 -11.40
CA ASP A 288 13.35 -22.09 -12.16
C ASP A 288 12.56 -23.01 -11.21
N ILE A 289 11.74 -22.38 -10.36
CA ILE A 289 10.92 -23.02 -9.34
C ILE A 289 9.79 -23.84 -9.99
N ASP A 290 9.63 -25.09 -9.55
CA ASP A 290 8.57 -25.97 -10.02
C ASP A 290 7.23 -25.61 -9.37
N ILE A 291 7.24 -25.48 -8.04
CA ILE A 291 6.06 -25.12 -7.24
C ILE A 291 6.42 -23.94 -6.34
N LEU A 292 5.72 -22.82 -6.50
CA LEU A 292 5.87 -21.65 -5.63
C LEU A 292 4.64 -21.54 -4.71
N ILE A 293 4.88 -21.71 -3.41
CA ILE A 293 3.90 -21.48 -2.36
C ILE A 293 3.91 -19.99 -2.01
N ASP A 294 2.80 -19.33 -2.28
CA ASP A 294 2.58 -17.94 -1.91
C ASP A 294 1.92 -17.88 -0.53
N LEU A 295 2.70 -17.39 0.43
CA LEU A 295 2.31 -17.12 1.80
C LEU A 295 2.10 -15.62 2.02
N THR A 296 1.86 -14.85 0.96
CA THR A 296 1.65 -13.42 1.10
C THR A 296 0.28 -13.14 1.70
N THR A 297 0.27 -12.61 2.92
CA THR A 297 -0.92 -12.10 3.58
C THR A 297 -1.43 -10.85 2.83
N ILE A 298 -2.73 -10.77 2.56
CA ILE A 298 -3.35 -9.55 2.02
C ILE A 298 -3.53 -8.56 3.16
N ILE A 299 -2.49 -7.79 3.45
CA ILE A 299 -2.43 -6.71 4.44
C ILE A 299 -1.65 -5.53 3.84
N SER A 300 -1.61 -4.42 4.56
CA SER A 300 -0.77 -3.26 4.20
C SER A 300 0.69 -3.68 3.98
N HIS A 301 1.34 -3.15 2.94
CA HIS A 301 2.71 -3.47 2.53
C HIS A 301 2.96 -4.92 2.06
N ASN A 302 1.90 -5.68 1.75
CA ASN A 302 2.07 -6.94 1.06
C ASN A 302 2.75 -6.74 -0.30
N ARG A 303 3.40 -7.79 -0.80
CA ARG A 303 4.07 -7.77 -2.10
C ARG A 303 3.55 -8.83 -3.05
N GLN A 304 2.23 -9.07 -3.07
CA GLN A 304 1.60 -10.01 -4.00
C GLN A 304 1.90 -9.67 -5.45
N ASN A 305 2.08 -8.39 -5.76
CA ASN A 305 2.44 -7.90 -7.08
C ASN A 305 3.82 -8.38 -7.58
N ILE A 306 4.68 -8.95 -6.73
CA ILE A 306 5.91 -9.64 -7.17
C ILE A 306 5.55 -10.80 -8.08
N LEU A 307 4.42 -11.46 -7.84
CA LEU A 307 4.00 -12.62 -8.61
C LEU A 307 3.56 -12.22 -10.02
N ASP A 308 4.02 -13.01 -10.98
CA ASP A 308 3.63 -12.95 -12.39
C ASP A 308 3.34 -14.40 -12.81
N LYS A 309 2.48 -14.60 -13.80
CA LYS A 309 2.07 -15.92 -14.28
C LYS A 309 3.25 -16.83 -14.70
N ASN A 310 4.42 -16.24 -14.95
CA ASN A 310 5.63 -16.93 -15.37
C ASN A 310 6.72 -16.97 -14.28
N CYS A 311 6.45 -16.64 -13.02
CA CYS A 311 7.48 -16.66 -11.97
C CYS A 311 7.84 -18.07 -11.49
N ALA A 312 6.93 -19.03 -11.65
CA ALA A 312 7.13 -20.46 -11.39
C ALA A 312 6.21 -21.28 -12.31
N LYS A 313 6.43 -22.59 -12.41
CA LYS A 313 5.58 -23.46 -13.25
C LYS A 313 4.18 -23.62 -12.66
N VAL A 314 4.09 -23.72 -11.34
CA VAL A 314 2.83 -23.76 -10.57
C VAL A 314 2.94 -22.80 -9.40
N ILE A 315 1.89 -22.03 -9.14
CA ILE A 315 1.79 -21.10 -7.99
C ILE A 315 0.58 -21.52 -7.16
N ILE A 316 0.78 -21.70 -5.86
CA ILE A 316 -0.26 -22.16 -4.92
C ILE A 316 -0.43 -21.10 -3.83
N ALA A 317 -1.65 -20.61 -3.61
CA ALA A 317 -1.97 -19.85 -2.40
C ALA A 317 -2.12 -20.82 -1.22
N TYR A 318 -1.46 -20.56 -0.10
CA TYR A 318 -1.52 -21.42 1.06
C TYR A 318 -1.53 -20.61 2.36
N LEU A 319 -2.39 -20.99 3.30
CA LEU A 319 -2.41 -20.58 4.71
C LEU A 319 -2.64 -19.09 5.04
N ALA A 320 -1.87 -18.19 4.45
CA ALA A 320 -1.71 -16.80 4.87
C ALA A 320 -2.92 -15.90 4.61
N PHE A 321 -3.81 -16.29 3.70
CA PHE A 321 -5.08 -15.60 3.43
C PHE A 321 -6.21 -16.63 3.42
N PRO A 322 -7.25 -16.48 4.28
CA PRO A 322 -8.34 -17.45 4.39
C PRO A 322 -9.42 -17.19 3.34
N GLY A 323 -9.04 -17.17 2.06
CA GLY A 323 -9.97 -16.95 0.96
C GLY A 323 -9.31 -17.15 -0.40
N LYS A 324 -10.11 -17.06 -1.46
CA LYS A 324 -9.61 -17.13 -2.83
C LYS A 324 -9.07 -15.76 -3.24
N ASN A 325 -7.76 -15.67 -3.46
CA ASN A 325 -7.07 -14.41 -3.82
C ASN A 325 -6.64 -14.31 -5.28
N ARG A 326 -6.86 -15.36 -6.09
CA ARG A 326 -6.53 -15.42 -7.51
C ARG A 326 -7.18 -16.63 -8.19
#